data_AF-A0A2E4YTP3-F1
#
_entry.id   AF-A0A2E4YTP3-F1
#
_cell.length_a   1.000
_cell.length_b   1.000
_cell.length_c   1.000
_cell.angle_alpha   90.00
_cell.angle_beta   90.00
_cell.angle_gamma   90.00
#
_symmetry.space_group_name_H-M   'P 1'
#
loop_
_entity.id
_entity.type
_entity.pdbx_description
1 polymer ?
#
loop_
_entity_poly.entity_id
_entity_poly.type
_entity_poly.pdbx_seq_one_letter_code
_entity_poly.pdbx_strand_id
1 'polypeptide(L)'
;MKKNYLISIETLHLVAGFSLVFSGILVYFIDGFEMALSWIIFGAMYISMSDIGEDQMSLEKLNSNKHFIRKIFGYAGALFSLALALFYLKILFLK
;
A
#
# COMPACT_ATOMS: atom_id res chain seq x y z
N MET A 1 -5.57 25.20 12.69
CA MET A 1 -5.16 23.92 13.33
C MET A 1 -5.47 22.68 12.49
N LYS A 2 -6.63 22.52 11.82
CA LYS A 2 -6.98 21.30 11.05
C LYS A 2 -5.95 20.86 9.99
N LYS A 3 -5.33 21.78 9.24
CA LYS A 3 -4.35 21.43 8.18
C LYS A 3 -3.11 20.69 8.68
N ASN A 4 -2.59 21.01 9.88
CA ASN A 4 -1.37 20.40 10.39
C ASN A 4 -1.59 18.93 10.79
N TYR A 5 -2.78 18.59 11.30
CA TYR A 5 -3.13 17.22 11.64
C TYR A 5 -3.29 16.35 10.38
N LEU A 6 -3.88 16.89 9.30
CA LEU A 6 -4.01 16.16 8.03
C LEU A 6 -2.65 15.79 7.43
N ILE A 7 -1.70 16.73 7.43
CA ILE A 7 -0.33 16.47 6.94
C ILE A 7 0.39 15.44 7.82
N SER A 8 0.16 15.48 9.13
CA SER A 8 0.72 14.51 10.07
C SER A 8 0.21 13.09 9.83
N ILE A 9 -1.09 12.92 9.53
CA ILE A 9 -1.67 11.60 9.28
C ILE A 9 -1.27 11.07 7.89
N GLU A 10 -1.20 11.93 6.86
CA GLU A 10 -0.68 11.57 5.53
C GLU A 10 0.75 11.01 5.64
N THR A 11 1.60 11.70 6.41
CA THR A 11 2.98 11.28 6.63
C THR A 11 3.05 9.96 7.41
N LEU A 12 2.20 9.78 8.41
CA LEU A 12 2.13 8.54 9.18
C LEU A 12 1.76 7.34 8.29
N HIS A 13 0.77 7.50 7.41
CA HIS A 13 0.35 6.45 6.48
C HIS A 13 1.45 6.09 5.48
N LEU A 14 2.18 7.09 4.96
CA LEU A 14 3.32 6.83 4.08
C LEU A 14 4.44 6.07 4.80
N VAL A 15 4.82 6.51 6.01
CA VAL A 15 5.88 5.85 6.79
C VAL A 15 5.47 4.41 7.12
N ALA A 16 4.27 4.23 7.68
CA ALA A 16 3.77 2.89 8.00
C ALA A 16 3.71 2.00 6.75
N GLY A 17 3.18 2.52 5.65
CA GLY A 17 3.06 1.77 4.41
C GLY A 17 4.40 1.34 3.82
N PHE A 18 5.40 2.24 3.77
CA PHE A 18 6.75 1.88 3.32
C PHE A 18 7.44 0.90 4.26
N SER A 19 7.28 1.06 5.58
CA SER A 19 7.80 0.10 6.55
C SER A 19 7.22 -1.30 6.33
N LEU A 20 5.91 -1.41 6.09
CA LEU A 20 5.25 -2.69 5.83
C LEU A 20 5.72 -3.34 4.52
N VAL A 21 5.88 -2.56 3.45
CA VAL A 21 6.43 -3.07 2.18
C VAL A 21 7.84 -3.62 2.39
N PHE A 22 8.69 -2.88 3.10
CA PHE A 22 10.06 -3.32 3.39
C PHE A 22 10.07 -4.57 4.27
N SER A 23 9.24 -4.60 5.32
CA SER A 23 9.07 -5.80 6.15
C SER A 23 8.62 -7.00 5.33
N GLY A 24 7.69 -6.84 4.39
CA GLY A 24 7.27 -7.94 3.51
C GLY A 24 8.40 -8.49 2.63
N ILE A 25 9.28 -7.61 2.11
CA ILE A 25 10.49 -8.04 1.38
C ILE A 25 11.42 -8.86 2.27
N LEU A 26 11.62 -8.46 3.52
CA LEU A 26 12.47 -9.19 4.46
C LEU A 26 11.85 -10.54 4.86
N VAL A 27 10.55 -10.55 5.16
CA VAL A 27 9.81 -11.72 5.64
C VAL A 27 9.71 -12.81 4.56
N TYR A 28 9.82 -12.45 3.27
CA TYR A 28 9.90 -13.42 2.17
C TYR A 28 10.94 -14.52 2.40
N PHE A 29 12.09 -14.17 3.01
CA PHE A 29 13.18 -15.12 3.26
C PHE A 29 13.00 -15.97 4.51
N ILE A 30 11.98 -15.68 5.34
CA ILE A 30 11.77 -16.32 6.65
C ILE A 30 10.46 -17.10 6.65
N ASP A 31 9.32 -16.43 6.39
CA ASP A 31 7.97 -17.01 6.49
C ASP A 31 7.36 -17.34 5.11
N GLY A 32 8.08 -17.02 4.03
CA GLY A 32 7.71 -17.39 2.67
C GLY A 32 6.78 -16.41 1.96
N PHE A 33 6.32 -16.86 0.79
CA PHE A 33 5.67 -16.02 -0.22
C PHE A 33 4.33 -15.42 0.23
N GLU A 34 3.47 -16.22 0.88
CA GLU A 34 2.14 -15.80 1.33
C GLU A 34 2.22 -14.64 2.33
N MET A 35 3.09 -14.79 3.33
CA MET A 35 3.28 -13.79 4.38
C MET A 35 3.88 -12.52 3.77
N ALA A 36 4.91 -12.65 2.92
CA ALA A 36 5.52 -11.53 2.23
C ALA A 36 4.51 -10.72 1.40
N LEU A 37 3.69 -11.39 0.58
CA LEU A 37 2.64 -10.74 -0.20
C LEU A 37 1.64 -10.03 0.69
N SER A 38 1.22 -10.65 1.80
CA SER A 38 0.27 -10.04 2.73
C SER A 38 0.80 -8.71 3.30
N TRP A 39 2.04 -8.69 3.78
CA TRP A 39 2.69 -7.46 4.26
C TRP A 39 2.82 -6.38 3.18
N ILE A 40 3.20 -6.77 1.96
CA ILE A 40 3.32 -5.84 0.83
C ILE A 40 1.96 -5.26 0.45
N ILE A 41 0.90 -6.07 0.43
CA ILE A 41 -0.47 -5.62 0.14
C ILE A 41 -0.95 -4.62 1.20
N PHE A 42 -0.76 -4.92 2.49
CA PHE A 42 -1.11 -3.98 3.56
C PHE A 42 -0.30 -2.69 3.44
N GLY A 43 1.00 -2.76 3.18
CA GLY A 43 1.82 -1.57 2.99
C GLY A 43 1.37 -0.71 1.80
N ALA A 44 1.06 -1.35 0.68
CA ALA A 44 0.52 -0.69 -0.50
C ALA A 44 -0.83 0.00 -0.23
N MET A 45 -1.70 -0.62 0.56
CA MET A 45 -2.96 -0.04 1.01
C MET A 45 -2.75 1.24 1.82
N TYR A 46 -1.85 1.22 2.82
CA TYR A 46 -1.54 2.40 3.63
C TYR A 46 -0.95 3.55 2.79
N ILE A 47 -0.05 3.25 1.85
CA ILE A 47 0.49 4.26 0.93
C ILE A 47 -0.65 4.84 0.08
N SER A 48 -1.52 4.01 -0.49
CA SER A 48 -2.65 4.47 -1.32
C SER A 48 -3.66 5.31 -0.52
N MET A 49 -3.88 4.98 0.76
CA MET A 49 -4.81 5.69 1.65
C MET A 49 -4.20 6.93 2.31
N SER A 50 -2.95 7.27 2.02
CA SER A 50 -2.29 8.41 2.66
C SER A 50 -2.95 9.77 2.38
N ASP A 51 -3.88 9.86 1.43
CA ASP A 51 -4.59 11.11 1.14
C ASP A 51 -5.84 11.26 2.01
N ILE A 52 -5.78 12.16 3.00
CA ILE A 52 -6.94 12.57 3.78
C ILE A 52 -7.34 13.98 3.33
N GLY A 53 -8.45 14.07 2.61
CA GLY A 53 -9.03 15.35 2.15
C GLY A 53 -8.91 15.63 0.66
N GLU A 54 -9.09 14.60 -0.19
CA GLU A 54 -9.10 14.71 -1.67
C GLU A 54 -10.07 15.81 -2.16
N ASP A 55 -11.19 15.99 -1.45
CA ASP A 55 -12.22 17.01 -1.72
C ASP A 55 -11.75 18.48 -1.49
N GLN A 56 -10.60 18.69 -0.85
CA GLN A 56 -10.04 20.02 -0.55
C GLN A 56 -8.67 20.26 -1.20
N MET A 57 -8.29 19.42 -2.16
CA MET A 57 -6.94 19.41 -2.72
C MET A 57 -6.81 20.48 -3.83
N SER A 58 -5.84 21.40 -3.70
CA SER A 58 -5.53 22.35 -4.77
C SER A 58 -4.97 21.63 -5.99
N LEU A 59 -5.22 22.17 -7.19
CA LEU A 59 -4.71 21.66 -8.48
C LEU A 59 -3.19 21.42 -8.49
N GLU A 60 -2.41 22.14 -7.67
CA GLU A 60 -0.97 21.92 -7.47
C GLU A 60 -0.62 20.57 -6.82
N LYS A 61 -1.43 20.06 -5.89
CA LYS A 61 -1.15 18.77 -5.21
C LYS A 61 -1.49 17.57 -6.11
N LEU A 62 -2.41 17.74 -7.06
CA LEU A 62 -2.79 16.73 -8.07
C LEU A 62 -1.62 16.37 -9.00
N ASN A 63 -0.73 17.33 -9.27
CA ASN A 63 0.49 17.14 -10.07
C ASN A 63 1.72 16.76 -9.23
N SER A 64 1.55 16.50 -7.93
CA SER A 64 2.68 16.14 -7.07
C SER A 64 3.08 14.67 -7.23
N ASN A 65 4.38 14.39 -7.11
CA ASN A 65 4.94 13.03 -7.13
C ASN A 65 4.24 12.07 -6.15
N LYS A 66 3.68 12.59 -5.06
CA LYS A 66 2.94 11.80 -4.07
C LYS A 66 1.68 11.15 -4.65
N HIS A 67 0.94 11.85 -5.50
CA HIS A 67 -0.26 11.30 -6.15
C HIS A 67 0.09 10.16 -7.11
N PHE A 68 1.21 10.28 -7.84
CA PHE A 68 1.72 9.22 -8.69
C PHE A 68 2.14 7.98 -7.89
N ILE A 69 2.89 8.16 -6.80
CA ILE A 69 3.28 7.08 -5.88
C ILE A 69 2.02 6.36 -5.37
N ARG A 70 1.00 7.09 -4.92
CA ARG A 70 -0.27 6.50 -4.45
C ARG A 70 -0.92 5.61 -5.50
N LYS A 71 -1.06 6.10 -6.74
CA LYS A 71 -1.66 5.32 -7.83
C LYS A 71 -0.86 4.05 -8.14
N ILE A 72 0.46 4.16 -8.21
CA ILE A 72 1.33 2.99 -8.44
C ILE A 72 1.13 1.96 -7.35
N PHE A 73 1.18 2.37 -6.08
CA PHE A 73 1.02 1.44 -4.97
C PHE A 73 -0.40 0.89 -4.89
N GLY A 74 -1.44 1.65 -5.26
CA GLY A 74 -2.79 1.13 -5.42
C GLY A 74 -2.87 0.00 -6.45
N TYR A 75 -2.31 0.20 -7.65
CA TYR A 75 -2.26 -0.83 -8.68
C TYR A 75 -1.37 -2.02 -8.29
N ALA A 76 -0.23 -1.77 -7.65
CA ALA A 76 0.67 -2.81 -7.17
C ALA A 76 -0.01 -3.67 -6.10
N GLY A 77 -0.69 -3.06 -5.13
CA GLY A 77 -1.45 -3.76 -4.09
C GLY A 77 -2.57 -4.62 -4.68
N ALA A 78 -3.32 -4.09 -5.67
CA ALA A 78 -4.34 -4.86 -6.38
C ALA A 78 -3.75 -6.06 -7.15
N LEU A 79 -2.62 -5.86 -7.84
CA LEU A 79 -1.93 -6.92 -8.57
C LEU A 79 -1.42 -8.02 -7.63
N PHE A 80 -0.81 -7.65 -6.51
CA PHE A 80 -0.34 -8.60 -5.50
C PHE A 80 -1.49 -9.33 -4.82
N SER A 81 -2.62 -8.66 -4.60
CA SER A 81 -3.84 -9.30 -4.08
C SER A 81 -4.39 -10.34 -5.05
N LEU A 82 -4.39 -10.03 -6.35
CA LEU A 82 -4.79 -10.98 -7.38
C LEU A 82 -3.84 -12.18 -7.44
N ALA A 83 -2.53 -11.95 -7.35
CA ALA A 83 -1.53 -13.02 -7.31
C ALA A 83 -1.73 -13.94 -6.09
N LEU A 84 -1.97 -13.36 -4.91
CA LEU A 84 -2.25 -14.12 -3.68
C LEU A 84 -3.55 -14.93 -3.79
N ALA A 85 -4.61 -14.32 -4.34
CA ALA A 85 -5.88 -15.02 -4.57
C ALA A 85 -5.72 -16.20 -5.53
N LEU A 86 -5.03 -16.02 -6.66
CA LEU A 86 -4.75 -17.09 -7.61
C LEU A 86 -3.90 -18.20 -6.99
N PHE A 87 -2.94 -17.84 -6.14
CA PHE A 87 -2.12 -18.80 -5.39
C PHE A 87 -2.99 -19.68 -4.48
N TYR A 88 -3.90 -19.09 -3.69
CA TYR A 88 -4.79 -19.88 -2.83
C TYR A 88 -5.85 -20.67 -3.61
N LEU A 89 -6.39 -20.11 -4.69
CA LEU A 89 -7.30 -20.85 -5.57
C LEU A 89 -6.60 -22.09 -6.15
N LYS A 90 -5.35 -21.92 -6.60
CA LYS A 90 -4.52 -23.05 -7.06
C LYS A 90 -4.41 -24.12 -5.97
N ILE A 91 -4.09 -23.74 -4.73
CA ILE A 91 -4.00 -24.69 -3.60
C ILE A 91 -5.33 -25.38 -3.33
N LEU A 92 -6.45 -24.66 -3.42
CA LEU A 92 -7.78 -25.20 -3.14
C LEU A 92 -8.22 -26.23 -4.20
N PHE A 93 -7.92 -25.97 -5.48
CA PHE A 93 -8.38 -26.79 -6.61
C PHE A 93 -7.40 -27.88 -7.06
N LEU A 94 -6.11 -27.77 -6.74
CA LEU A 94 -5.09 -28.80 -7.02
C LEU A 94 -4.77 -29.66 -5.79
N LYS A 95 -5.63 -29.58 -4.77
CA LYS A 95 -5.71 -30.58 -3.69
C LYS A 95 -6.55 -31.75 -4.16
#